data_AF-A0A2T3NFH4-F1
#
_entry.id   AF-A0A2T3NFH4-F1
#
_cell.length_a   1.000
_cell.length_b   1.000
_cell.length_c   1.000
_cell.angle_alpha   90.00
_cell.angle_beta   90.00
_cell.angle_gamma   90.00
#
_symmetry.space_group_name_H-M   'P 1'
#
loop_
_entity.id
_entity.type
_entity.pdbx_description
1 polymer ?
#
loop_
_entity_poly.entity_id
_entity_poly.type
_entity_poly.pdbx_seq_one_letter_code
_entity_poly.pdbx_strand_id
1 'polypeptide(L)'
;MGKPKRLWCIKTKIACNQNIWVKADSASTDEAGSLFFFVRGDDLAKLALAREKWSAVIECDPITRKPLIDIEWCGHGMDKEPCRS
;
A
#
# COMPACT_ATOMS: atom_id res chain seq x y z
N MET A 1 -8.38 16.41 -17.89
CA MET A 1 -7.08 16.21 -17.21
C MET A 1 -7.24 15.03 -16.26
N GLY A 2 -6.47 13.95 -16.43
CA GLY A 2 -6.55 12.78 -15.54
C GLY A 2 -6.03 13.14 -14.15
N LYS A 3 -6.63 12.57 -13.09
CA LYS A 3 -6.06 12.68 -11.74
C LYS A 3 -4.63 12.11 -11.76
N PRO A 4 -3.66 12.75 -11.10
CA PRO A 4 -2.30 12.22 -11.04
C PRO A 4 -2.31 10.84 -10.37
N LYS A 5 -1.54 9.89 -10.92
CA LYS A 5 -1.34 8.56 -10.33
C LYS A 5 -0.79 8.70 -8.91
N ARG A 6 -1.33 7.93 -7.96
CA ARG A 6 -0.89 7.92 -6.55
C ARG A 6 0.30 7.00 -6.39
N LEU A 7 1.15 7.28 -5.40
CA LEU A 7 2.27 6.41 -5.03
C LEU A 7 1.91 5.67 -3.74
N TRP A 8 2.11 4.36 -3.73
CA TRP A 8 1.84 3.49 -2.58
C TRP A 8 3.15 2.87 -2.10
N CYS A 9 3.41 2.94 -0.80
CA CYS A 9 4.55 2.30 -0.14
C CYS A 9 4.07 1.08 0.64
N ILE A 10 4.67 -0.08 0.38
CA ILE A 10 4.25 -1.37 0.94
C ILE A 10 5.42 -1.96 1.72
N LYS A 11 5.21 -2.23 3.01
CA LYS A 11 6.19 -2.90 3.84
C LYS A 11 6.05 -4.42 3.68
N THR A 12 7.01 -5.05 3.02
CA THR A 12 6.97 -6.49 2.75
C THR A 12 7.44 -7.33 3.93
N LYS A 13 7.00 -8.58 3.96
CA LYS A 13 7.49 -9.63 4.89
C LYS A 13 8.52 -10.56 4.23
N ILE A 14 8.67 -10.49 2.90
CA ILE A 14 9.48 -11.45 2.12
C ILE A 14 10.98 -11.12 2.16
N ALA A 15 11.35 -9.85 2.36
CA ALA A 15 12.74 -9.42 2.44
C ALA A 15 12.92 -8.44 3.60
N CYS A 16 13.88 -8.73 4.49
CA CYS A 16 14.25 -7.93 5.65
C CYS A 16 14.26 -6.42 5.34
N ASN A 17 13.21 -5.70 5.75
CA ASN A 17 13.06 -4.25 5.66
C ASN A 17 13.02 -3.63 4.24
N GLN A 18 12.64 -4.36 3.19
CA GLN A 18 12.44 -3.75 1.88
C GLN A 18 11.00 -3.25 1.68
N ASN A 19 10.89 -1.97 1.32
CA ASN A 19 9.65 -1.34 0.90
C ASN A 19 9.48 -1.46 -0.62
N ILE A 20 8.31 -1.91 -1.06
CA ILE A 20 7.90 -1.89 -2.47
C ILE A 20 7.13 -0.59 -2.72
N TRP A 21 7.38 0.02 -3.88
CA TRP A 21 6.72 1.25 -4.31
C TRP A 21 5.87 0.97 -5.55
N VAL A 22 4.58 1.28 -5.49
CA VAL A 22 3.62 1.01 -6.57
C VAL A 22 2.94 2.31 -6.98
N LYS A 23 2.93 2.61 -8.28
CA LYS A 23 2.14 3.71 -8.84
C LYS A 23 0.80 3.16 -9.31
N ALA A 24 -0.30 3.57 -8.67
CA ALA A 24 -1.63 3.10 -8.97
C ALA A 24 -2.68 4.19 -8.70
N ASP A 25 -3.86 4.06 -9.29
CA ASP A 25 -4.97 4.97 -9.05
C ASP A 25 -5.66 4.69 -7.71
N SER A 26 -5.68 3.42 -7.29
CA SER A 26 -6.18 3.00 -5.97
C SER A 26 -5.52 1.70 -5.49
N ALA A 27 -5.67 1.44 -4.20
CA ALA A 27 -5.34 0.18 -3.56
C ALA A 27 -6.55 -0.31 -2.74
N SER A 28 -6.79 -1.62 -2.69
CA SER A 28 -7.84 -2.23 -1.86
C SER A 28 -7.41 -3.59 -1.32
N THR A 29 -8.08 -4.07 -0.29
CA THR A 29 -7.93 -5.45 0.22
C THR A 29 -9.18 -6.27 -0.09
N ASP A 30 -9.02 -7.56 -0.38
CA ASP A 30 -10.15 -8.50 -0.42
C ASP A 30 -10.47 -9.07 0.98
N GLU A 31 -11.46 -9.97 1.04
CA GLU A 31 -11.89 -10.66 2.27
C GLU A 31 -10.78 -11.54 2.87
N ALA A 32 -9.85 -12.03 2.06
CA ALA A 32 -8.69 -12.80 2.52
C ALA A 32 -7.54 -11.89 3.03
N GLY A 33 -7.64 -10.57 2.86
CA GLY A 33 -6.62 -9.59 3.20
C GLY A 33 -5.49 -9.51 2.16
N SER A 34 -5.70 -10.03 0.95
CA SER A 34 -4.81 -9.82 -0.19
C SER A 34 -4.93 -8.37 -0.67
N LEU A 35 -3.80 -7.74 -0.97
CA LEU A 35 -3.72 -6.35 -1.40
C LEU A 35 -3.70 -6.25 -2.92
N PHE A 36 -4.55 -5.41 -3.48
CA PHE A 36 -4.71 -5.19 -4.92
C PHE A 36 -4.46 -3.72 -5.28
N PHE A 37 -3.84 -3.50 -6.43
CA PHE A 37 -3.64 -2.17 -7.01
C PHE A 37 -4.33 -2.06 -8.36
N PHE A 38 -4.96 -0.91 -8.62
CA PHE A 38 -5.73 -0.66 -9.84
C PHE A 38 -5.15 0.51 -10.62
N VAL A 39 -5.03 0.36 -11.94
CA VAL A 39 -4.59 1.42 -12.85
C VAL A 39 -5.70 1.68 -13.87
N ARG A 40 -6.19 2.91 -13.95
CA ARG A 40 -7.28 3.32 -14.84
C ARG A 40 -6.86 3.11 -16.29
N GLY A 41 -7.69 2.39 -17.05
CA GLY A 41 -7.46 2.08 -18.46
C GLY A 41 -6.95 0.66 -18.72
N ASP A 42 -6.58 -0.07 -17.68
CA ASP A 42 -6.26 -1.50 -17.72
C ASP A 42 -7.03 -2.21 -16.61
N ASP A 43 -8.23 -2.71 -16.91
CA ASP A 43 -9.00 -3.60 -16.01
C ASP A 43 -8.22 -4.91 -15.66
N LEU A 44 -7.08 -5.11 -16.31
CA LEU A 44 -6.25 -6.32 -16.27
C LEU A 44 -4.97 -6.17 -15.45
N ALA A 45 -4.49 -4.94 -15.16
CA ALA A 45 -3.22 -4.75 -14.45
C ALA A 45 -3.42 -4.75 -12.93
N LYS A 46 -3.72 -5.93 -12.37
CA LYS A 46 -3.79 -6.15 -10.92
C LYS A 46 -2.44 -6.67 -10.42
N LEU A 47 -1.72 -5.86 -9.67
CA LEU A 47 -0.68 -6.39 -8.79
C LEU A 47 -1.37 -6.88 -7.52
N ALA A 48 -1.26 -8.18 -7.23
CA ALA A 48 -1.80 -8.80 -6.02
C ALA A 48 -0.67 -9.21 -5.08
N LEU A 49 -0.77 -8.84 -3.80
CA LEU A 49 0.11 -9.31 -2.74
C LEU A 49 -0.72 -10.05 -1.70
N ALA A 50 -0.50 -11.36 -1.59
CA ALA A 50 -1.16 -12.18 -0.59
C ALA A 50 -0.84 -11.70 0.84
N ARG A 51 -1.80 -11.83 1.77
CA ARG A 51 -1.74 -11.28 3.14
C ARG A 51 -0.45 -11.62 3.89
N GLU A 52 0.12 -12.80 3.67
CA GLU A 52 1.35 -13.28 4.30
C GLU A 52 2.62 -12.60 3.77
N LYS A 53 2.52 -11.86 2.66
CA LYS A 53 3.67 -11.23 1.98
C LYS A 53 3.88 -9.77 2.35
N TRP A 54 2.92 -9.13 3.02
CA TRP A 54 3.01 -7.71 3.40
C TRP A 54 2.51 -7.47 4.83
N SER A 55 2.89 -6.33 5.40
CA SER A 55 2.58 -5.94 6.79
C SER A 55 1.89 -4.60 6.92
N ALA A 56 2.12 -3.67 5.99
CA ALA A 56 1.43 -2.39 5.93
C ALA A 56 1.52 -1.79 4.52
N VAL A 57 0.55 -0.92 4.19
CA VAL A 57 0.47 -0.16 2.95
C VAL A 57 0.03 1.27 3.26
N ILE A 58 0.65 2.27 2.64
CA ILE A 58 0.32 3.69 2.82
C ILE A 58 0.40 4.44 1.50
N GLU A 59 -0.39 5.50 1.36
CA GLU A 59 -0.26 6.45 0.26
C GLU A 59 0.87 7.45 0.57
N CYS A 60 1.76 7.65 -0.38
CA CYS A 60 2.93 8.52 -0.29
C CYS A 60 2.87 9.61 -1.37
N ASP A 61 3.52 10.73 -1.07
CA ASP A 61 3.77 11.78 -2.05
C ASP A 61 4.71 11.26 -3.15
N PRO A 62 4.34 11.39 -4.44
CA PRO A 62 5.11 10.82 -5.54
C PRO A 62 6.48 11.48 -5.77
N ILE A 63 6.72 12.67 -5.22
CA ILE A 63 7.96 13.44 -5.38
C ILE A 63 8.90 13.16 -4.20
N THR A 64 8.42 13.40 -2.98
CA THR A 64 9.19 13.32 -1.74
C THR A 64 9.22 11.92 -1.13
N ARG A 65 8.34 11.02 -1.58
CA ARG A 65 8.16 9.65 -1.04
C ARG A 65 7.77 9.60 0.43
N LYS A 66 7.34 10.72 1.01
CA LYS A 66 6.84 10.77 2.39
C LYS A 66 5.37 10.32 2.44
N PRO A 67 4.92 9.68 3.53
CA PRO A 67 3.49 9.42 3.74
C PRO A 67 2.65 10.69 3.58
N LEU A 68 1.51 10.60 2.89
CA LEU A 68 0.55 11.72 2.78
C LEU A 68 -0.32 11.87 4.04
N ILE A 69 -0.36 10.83 4.85
CA ILE A 69 -0.98 10.81 6.16
C ILE A 69 0.09 10.44 7.18
N ASP A 70 0.13 11.19 8.28
CA ASP A 70 1.03 10.90 9.38
C ASP A 70 0.47 9.70 10.14
N ILE A 71 1.03 8.52 9.85
CA ILE A 71 0.69 7.29 10.56
C ILE A 71 1.99 6.79 11.17
N GLU A 72 2.04 6.65 12.49
CA GLU A 72 3.05 5.81 13.12
C GLU A 72 2.92 4.41 12.54
N TRP A 73 3.95 3.95 11.84
CA TRP A 73 4.02 2.56 11.41
C TRP A 73 4.14 1.69 12.66
N CYS A 74 3.00 1.26 13.20
CA CYS A 74 2.96 0.23 14.22
C CYS A 74 3.53 -1.03 13.56
N GLY A 75 4.83 -1.24 13.74
CA GLY A 75 5.51 -2.45 13.33
C GLY A 75 4.78 -3.62 13.98
N HIS A 76 4.40 -4.58 13.12
CA HIS A 76 3.76 -5.85 13.46
C HIS A 76 2.28 -5.78 13.85
N GLY A 77 1.45 -5.97 12.82
CA GLY A 77 0.13 -6.58 12.95
C GLY A 77 -0.97 -5.68 12.41
N MET A 78 -1.54 -6.07 11.27
CA MET A 78 -2.87 -5.63 10.86
C MET A 78 -3.99 -6.17 11.79
N ASP A 79 -3.66 -6.52 13.04
CA ASP A 79 -4.58 -7.00 14.06
C ASP A 79 -4.69 -6.03 15.24
N LYS A 80 -4.17 -4.80 15.10
CA LYS A 80 -4.41 -3.73 16.07
C LYS A 80 -4.97 -2.53 15.34
N GLU A 81 -6.13 -2.07 15.79
CA GLU A 81 -6.71 -0.78 15.44
C GLU A 81 -5.62 0.31 15.46
N PRO A 82 -5.73 1.35 14.60
CA PRO A 82 -4.78 2.44 14.62
C PRO A 82 -4.64 2.99 16.05
N CYS A 83 -3.39 3.15 16.51
CA CYS A 83 -3.12 3.90 17.72
C CYS A 83 -3.68 5.31 17.53
N ARG A 84 -4.82 5.60 18.16
CA ARG A 84 -5.31 6.96 18.30
C ARG A 84 -4.46 7.62 19.38
N SER A 85 -3.70 8.65 19.01
CA SER A 85 -3.31 9.74 19.91
C SER A 85 -3.78 11.04 19.29
#